data_AF-A0A672L6B1-F1
#
_entry.id   AF-A0A672L6B1-F1
#
_cell.length_a   1.000
_cell.length_b   1.000
_cell.length_c   1.000
_cell.angle_alpha   90.00
_cell.angle_beta   90.00
_cell.angle_gamma   90.00
#
_symmetry.space_group_name_H-M   'P 1'
#
loop_
_entity.id
_entity.type
_entity.pdbx_description
1 polymer ?
#
loop_
_entity_poly.entity_id
_entity_poly.type
_entity_poly.pdbx_seq_one_letter_code
_entity_poly.pdbx_strand_id
1 'polypeptide(L)'
;MLLGNAALDNNTFFVELAHNQYRKQHQAPELTYSDELCSTAQKWADHLLSIRSLGHSDTQNGENVFYSSSSVKKTPRGKEAVDSWYSEIKDYNFSSPGFQSSTGHFTQVVWKSSTELGVGLATDGNTVFVVGQYKPAGNMNSAGYFEKNVLPKTE
;
A
#
# COMPACT_ATOMS: atom_id res chain seq x y z
N MET A 1 -28.28 5.10 -19.19
CA MET A 1 -27.57 5.33 -17.92
C MET A 1 -27.29 3.97 -17.31
N LEU A 2 -26.11 3.41 -17.59
CA LEU A 2 -25.68 2.14 -16.99
C LEU A 2 -24.79 2.48 -15.81
N LEU A 3 -25.24 2.08 -14.62
CA LEU A 3 -24.48 2.16 -13.37
C LEU A 3 -23.29 1.21 -13.50
N GLY A 4 -22.09 1.78 -13.57
CA GLY A 4 -20.83 1.05 -13.66
C GLY A 4 -20.47 0.43 -12.32
N ASN A 5 -20.89 -0.81 -12.07
CA ASN A 5 -20.18 -1.71 -11.18
C ASN A 5 -19.17 -2.48 -12.03
N ALA A 6 -18.01 -1.88 -12.27
CA ALA A 6 -16.84 -2.68 -12.60
C ALA A 6 -16.57 -3.54 -11.35
N ALA A 7 -16.80 -4.85 -11.45
CA ALA A 7 -16.38 -5.76 -10.40
C ALA A 7 -14.89 -5.51 -10.16
N LEU A 8 -14.52 -5.12 -8.93
CA LEU A 8 -13.12 -5.01 -8.53
C LEU A 8 -12.43 -6.31 -8.96
N ASP A 9 -11.30 -6.18 -9.65
CA ASP A 9 -10.54 -7.39 -9.96
C ASP A 9 -10.17 -8.09 -8.65
N ASN A 10 -10.09 -9.43 -8.67
CA ASN A 10 -9.89 -10.20 -7.44
C ASN A 10 -8.62 -9.78 -6.68
N ASN A 11 -7.63 -9.19 -7.36
CA ASN A 11 -6.37 -8.79 -6.76
C ASN A 11 -6.51 -7.54 -5.91
N THR A 12 -7.21 -6.53 -6.43
CA THR A 12 -7.53 -5.28 -5.76
C THR A 12 -8.29 -5.52 -4.46
N PHE A 13 -9.30 -6.41 -4.51
CA PHE A 13 -10.09 -6.78 -3.35
C PHE A 13 -9.23 -7.34 -2.19
N PHE A 14 -8.26 -8.21 -2.49
CA PHE A 14 -7.38 -8.77 -1.46
C PHE A 14 -6.41 -7.75 -0.87
N VAL A 15 -6.02 -6.72 -1.63
CA VAL A 15 -5.17 -5.64 -1.11
C VAL A 15 -5.96 -4.80 -0.11
N GLU A 16 -7.13 -4.31 -0.49
CA GLU A 16 -7.99 -3.51 0.40
C GLU A 16 -8.36 -4.27 1.67
N LEU A 17 -8.79 -5.53 1.53
CA LEU A 17 -9.16 -6.37 2.67
C LEU A 17 -7.99 -6.55 3.64
N ALA A 18 -6.78 -6.82 3.14
CA ALA A 18 -5.59 -6.98 3.97
C ALA A 18 -5.21 -5.67 4.68
N HIS A 19 -5.30 -4.52 3.99
CA HIS A 19 -5.08 -3.22 4.62
C HIS A 19 -6.04 -3.01 5.78
N ASN A 20 -7.34 -3.20 5.55
CA ASN A 20 -8.36 -2.94 6.55
C ASN A 20 -8.28 -3.91 7.74
N GLN A 21 -7.85 -5.15 7.53
CA GLN A 21 -7.53 -6.10 8.61
C GLN A 21 -6.39 -5.60 9.51
N TYR A 22 -5.31 -5.05 8.94
CA TYR A 22 -4.22 -4.49 9.72
C TYR A 22 -4.60 -3.16 10.37
N ARG A 23 -5.21 -2.24 9.62
CA ARG A 23 -5.63 -0.92 10.13
C ARG A 23 -6.55 -1.03 11.34
N LYS A 24 -7.47 -2.00 11.35
CA LYS A 24 -8.33 -2.29 12.51
C LYS A 24 -7.53 -2.59 13.78
N GLN A 25 -6.42 -3.34 13.67
CA GLN A 25 -5.54 -3.63 14.82
C GLN A 25 -4.88 -2.35 15.37
N HIS A 26 -4.77 -1.30 14.55
CA HIS A 26 -4.08 -0.04 14.85
C HIS A 26 -5.05 1.14 15.03
N GLN A 27 -6.34 0.86 15.28
CA GLN A 27 -7.38 1.88 15.48
C GLN A 27 -7.46 2.92 14.34
N ALA A 28 -7.01 2.52 13.15
CA ALA A 28 -7.09 3.31 11.94
C ALA A 28 -8.40 2.95 11.21
N PRO A 29 -9.23 3.94 10.80
CA PRO A 29 -10.44 3.70 10.02
C PRO A 29 -10.14 2.92 8.75
N GLU A 30 -11.12 2.18 8.24
CA GLU A 30 -10.98 1.47 6.97
C GLU A 30 -10.69 2.44 5.82
N LEU A 31 -9.79 2.04 4.92
CA LEU A 31 -9.60 2.70 3.64
C LEU A 31 -10.75 2.33 2.72
N THR A 32 -11.10 3.26 1.85
CA THR A 32 -12.05 3.07 0.75
C THR A 32 -11.30 3.10 -0.58
N TYR A 33 -11.79 2.31 -1.53
CA TYR A 33 -11.22 2.27 -2.87
C TYR A 33 -11.43 3.58 -3.66
N SER A 34 -10.42 3.96 -4.44
CA SER A 34 -10.46 5.13 -5.32
C SER A 34 -10.02 4.76 -6.75
N ASP A 35 -10.95 4.86 -7.71
CA ASP A 35 -10.71 4.57 -9.13
C ASP A 35 -9.56 5.43 -9.71
N GLU A 36 -9.50 6.70 -9.29
CA GLU A 36 -8.45 7.64 -9.71
C GLU A 36 -7.07 7.13 -9.29
N LEU A 37 -6.91 6.80 -8.00
CA LEU A 37 -5.65 6.30 -7.46
C LEU A 37 -5.25 4.95 -8.07
N CYS A 38 -6.22 4.13 -8.47
CA CYS A 38 -5.92 2.86 -9.14
C CYS A 38 -5.43 3.06 -10.56
N SER A 39 -6.01 4.02 -11.28
CA SER A 39 -5.51 4.36 -12.60
C SER A 39 -4.06 4.82 -12.54
N THR A 40 -3.69 5.64 -11.56
CA THR A 40 -2.31 6.12 -11.39
C THR A 40 -1.38 5.02 -10.87
N ALA A 41 -1.79 4.23 -9.89
CA ALA A 41 -1.01 3.12 -9.36
C ALA A 41 -0.77 2.03 -10.43
N GLN A 42 -1.76 1.70 -11.26
CA GLN A 42 -1.62 0.72 -12.33
C GLN A 42 -0.63 1.19 -13.40
N LYS A 43 -0.76 2.45 -13.85
CA LYS A 43 0.22 3.04 -14.79
C LYS A 43 1.63 2.96 -14.25
N TRP A 44 1.82 3.18 -12.95
CA TRP A 44 3.13 3.08 -12.33
C TRP A 44 3.63 1.63 -12.24
N ALA A 45 2.78 0.68 -11.83
CA ALA A 45 3.13 -0.74 -11.81
C ALA A 45 3.57 -1.24 -13.20
N ASP A 46 2.84 -0.87 -14.25
CA ASP A 46 3.18 -1.21 -15.64
C ASP A 46 4.52 -0.59 -16.06
N HIS A 47 4.77 0.67 -15.66
CA HIS A 47 6.05 1.33 -15.91
C HIS A 47 7.22 0.61 -15.23
N LEU A 48 7.11 0.30 -13.93
CA LEU A 48 8.14 -0.42 -13.17
C LEU A 48 8.43 -1.80 -13.77
N LEU A 49 7.40 -2.51 -14.22
CA LEU A 49 7.57 -3.78 -14.94
C LEU A 49 8.29 -3.58 -16.28
N SER A 50 8.01 -2.52 -17.02
CA SER A 50 8.67 -2.25 -18.30
C SER A 50 10.16 -1.95 -18.16
N ILE A 51 10.56 -1.25 -17.09
CA ILE A 51 11.96 -0.85 -16.85
C ILE A 51 12.73 -1.81 -15.93
N ARG A 52 12.02 -2.74 -15.26
CA ARG A 52 12.59 -3.72 -14.31
C ARG A 52 13.37 -3.08 -13.16
N SER A 53 12.88 -1.96 -12.65
CA SER A 53 13.48 -1.22 -11.54
C SER A 53 12.43 -0.86 -10.51
N LEU A 54 12.87 -0.74 -9.26
CA LEU A 54 12.09 -0.13 -8.19
C LEU A 54 12.24 1.40 -8.24
N GLY A 55 11.18 2.10 -7.86
CA GLY A 55 11.15 3.56 -7.78
C GLY A 55 9.77 4.07 -7.42
N HIS A 56 9.73 5.28 -6.86
CA HIS A 56 8.48 5.97 -6.59
C HIS A 56 8.01 6.78 -7.78
N SER A 57 6.71 6.92 -7.94
CA SER A 57 6.11 7.79 -8.95
C SER A 57 6.28 9.26 -8.61
N ASP A 58 6.08 10.14 -9.60
CA ASP A 58 6.10 11.59 -9.41
C ASP A 58 4.78 12.15 -8.80
N THR A 59 3.90 11.29 -8.29
CA THR A 59 2.62 11.72 -7.71
C THR A 59 2.82 12.31 -6.31
N GLN A 60 1.85 13.11 -5.85
CA GLN A 60 1.82 13.62 -4.47
C GLN A 60 1.08 12.68 -3.50
N ASN A 61 0.64 11.51 -3.99
CA ASN A 61 -0.03 10.52 -3.18
C ASN A 61 0.99 9.84 -2.25
N GLY A 62 0.52 9.28 -1.13
CA GLY A 62 1.34 8.31 -0.41
C GLY A 62 1.56 7.10 -1.31
N GLU A 63 2.70 6.43 -1.22
CA GLU A 63 2.99 5.30 -2.11
C GLU A 63 3.82 4.21 -1.43
N ASN A 64 3.38 2.97 -1.60
CA ASN A 64 4.17 1.78 -1.32
C ASN A 64 4.39 1.00 -2.62
N VAL A 65 5.59 0.45 -2.78
CA VAL A 65 5.94 -0.39 -3.93
C VAL A 65 6.43 -1.74 -3.41
N PHE A 66 5.94 -2.81 -4.01
CA PHE A 66 6.37 -4.17 -3.75
C PHE A 66 6.90 -4.79 -5.04
N TYR A 67 7.94 -5.59 -4.90
CA TYR A 67 8.56 -6.34 -5.99
C TYR A 67 8.82 -7.78 -5.56
N SER A 68 8.56 -8.70 -6.47
CA SER A 68 8.90 -10.11 -6.33
C SER A 68 9.28 -10.69 -7.69
N SER A 69 10.24 -11.61 -7.69
CA SER A 69 10.59 -12.39 -8.87
C SER A 69 10.77 -13.86 -8.53
N SER A 70 10.40 -14.74 -9.47
CA SER A 70 10.51 -16.18 -9.32
C SER A 70 10.78 -16.86 -10.65
N SER A 71 11.54 -17.95 -10.63
CA SER A 71 11.70 -18.86 -11.76
C SER A 71 10.46 -19.72 -12.02
N VAL A 72 9.60 -19.88 -11.00
CA VAL A 72 8.31 -20.59 -11.11
C VAL A 72 7.21 -19.56 -11.30
N LYS A 73 6.39 -19.74 -12.33
CA LYS A 73 5.24 -18.87 -12.56
C LYS A 73 4.28 -18.98 -11.38
N LYS A 74 3.99 -17.84 -10.75
CA LYS A 74 2.99 -17.72 -9.69
C LYS A 74 1.98 -16.69 -10.10
N THR A 75 0.71 -16.95 -9.81
CA THR A 75 -0.32 -15.91 -9.86
C THR A 75 -0.08 -14.98 -8.67
N PRO A 76 0.27 -13.71 -8.90
CA PRO A 76 0.51 -12.78 -7.81
C PRO A 76 -0.77 -12.55 -7.02
N ARG A 77 -0.63 -12.47 -5.69
CA ARG A 77 -1.72 -12.10 -4.79
C ARG A 77 -1.37 -10.78 -4.15
N GLY A 78 -2.21 -9.77 -4.32
CA GLY A 78 -1.98 -8.45 -3.73
C GLY A 78 -1.78 -8.48 -2.21
N LYS A 79 -2.39 -9.46 -1.51
CA LYS A 79 -2.18 -9.68 -0.08
C LYS A 79 -0.69 -9.85 0.31
N GLU A 80 0.12 -10.52 -0.51
CA GLU A 80 1.53 -10.74 -0.21
C GLU A 80 2.31 -9.42 -0.12
N ALA A 81 1.96 -8.43 -0.96
CA ALA A 81 2.55 -7.11 -0.89
C ALA A 81 2.19 -6.40 0.42
N VAL A 82 0.91 -6.47 0.83
CA VAL A 82 0.45 -5.85 2.07
C VAL A 82 1.09 -6.50 3.30
N ASP A 83 1.17 -7.83 3.33
CA ASP A 83 1.82 -8.57 4.41
C ASP A 83 3.31 -8.19 4.51
N SER A 84 3.98 -8.04 3.37
CA SER A 84 5.38 -7.58 3.29
C SER A 84 5.54 -6.17 3.85
N TRP A 85 4.74 -5.21 3.38
CA TRP A 85 4.75 -3.83 3.87
C TRP A 85 4.47 -3.74 5.37
N TYR A 86 3.47 -4.49 5.84
CA TYR A 86 3.10 -4.51 7.24
C TYR A 86 4.18 -5.14 8.13
N SER A 87 4.95 -6.11 7.62
CA SER A 87 5.97 -6.84 8.40
C SER A 87 7.07 -5.94 8.98
N GLU A 88 7.26 -4.73 8.42
CA GLU A 88 8.17 -3.72 8.94
C GLU A 88 7.80 -3.22 10.35
N ILE A 89 6.58 -3.49 10.83
CA ILE A 89 6.18 -3.20 12.22
C ILE A 89 7.18 -3.75 13.24
N LYS A 90 7.85 -4.87 12.94
CA LYS A 90 8.86 -5.49 13.82
C LYS A 90 10.04 -4.56 14.12
N ASP A 91 10.30 -3.60 13.23
CA ASP A 91 11.41 -2.65 13.29
C ASP A 91 10.94 -1.26 13.75
N TYR A 92 9.63 -1.03 13.92
CA TYR A 92 9.07 0.26 14.33
C TYR A 92 9.06 0.43 15.85
N ASN A 93 9.69 1.50 16.34
CA ASN A 93 9.72 1.84 17.76
C ASN A 93 8.63 2.86 18.12
N PHE A 94 7.53 2.39 18.71
CA PHE A 94 6.42 3.24 19.16
C PHE A 94 6.80 4.24 20.26
N SER A 95 7.88 4.01 21.01
CA SER A 95 8.39 4.94 22.03
C SER A 95 9.25 6.07 21.44
N SER A 96 9.66 5.94 20.17
CA SER A 96 10.39 6.96 19.42
C SER A 96 9.82 7.07 18.00
N PRO A 97 8.56 7.52 17.88
CA PRO A 97 7.84 7.56 16.61
C PRO A 97 8.45 8.56 15.64
N GLY A 98 8.38 8.23 14.35
CA GLY A 98 8.98 9.06 13.30
C GLY A 98 9.25 8.26 12.03
N PHE A 99 9.68 8.98 11.00
CA PHE A 99 10.03 8.35 9.73
C PHE A 99 11.34 7.56 9.84
N GLN A 100 11.33 6.32 9.37
CA GLN A 100 12.53 5.53 9.13
C GLN A 100 12.37 4.81 7.80
N SER A 101 13.43 4.75 6.99
CA SER A 101 13.37 4.12 5.67
C SER A 101 13.00 2.64 5.71
N SER A 102 13.25 1.96 6.84
CA SER A 102 12.92 0.55 7.06
C SER A 102 11.47 0.30 7.51
N THR A 103 10.71 1.34 7.84
CA THR A 103 9.35 1.21 8.39
C THR A 103 8.30 2.04 7.65
N GLY A 104 8.72 2.75 6.59
CA GLY A 104 7.88 3.65 5.83
C GLY A 104 6.66 2.97 5.18
N HIS A 105 6.79 1.70 4.78
CA HIS A 105 5.65 1.00 4.18
C HIS A 105 4.62 0.63 5.26
N PHE A 106 5.08 0.12 6.41
CA PHE A 106 4.20 -0.17 7.54
C PHE A 106 3.46 1.09 7.98
N THR A 107 4.18 2.20 8.21
CA THR A 107 3.56 3.43 8.71
C THR A 107 2.54 3.99 7.73
N GLN A 108 2.75 3.82 6.42
CA GLN A 108 1.76 4.20 5.42
C GLN A 108 0.52 3.29 5.42
N VAL A 109 0.68 1.96 5.55
CA VAL A 109 -0.45 1.01 5.61
C VAL A 109 -1.41 1.38 6.75
N VAL A 110 -0.86 1.67 7.93
CA VAL A 110 -1.65 1.97 9.14
C VAL A 110 -1.92 3.45 9.35
N TRP A 111 -1.53 4.33 8.41
CA TRP A 111 -1.64 5.77 8.59
C TRP A 111 -3.09 6.20 8.80
N LYS A 112 -3.42 6.60 10.03
CA LYS A 112 -4.81 6.85 10.45
C LYS A 112 -5.56 7.84 9.57
N SER A 113 -4.90 8.91 9.12
CA SER A 113 -5.54 9.98 8.35
C SER A 113 -5.69 9.65 6.85
N SER A 114 -5.06 8.59 6.33
CA SER A 114 -5.34 8.12 4.97
C SER A 114 -6.74 7.52 4.94
N THR A 115 -7.53 7.89 3.92
CA THR A 115 -8.94 7.49 3.77
C THR A 115 -9.21 6.72 2.48
N GLU A 116 -8.40 6.97 1.45
CA GLU A 116 -8.53 6.36 0.14
C GLU A 116 -7.28 5.53 -0.20
N LEU A 117 -7.51 4.42 -0.91
CA LEU A 117 -6.50 3.51 -1.43
C LEU A 117 -6.72 3.31 -2.92
N GLY A 118 -5.63 3.37 -3.68
CA GLY A 118 -5.56 2.83 -5.02
C GLY A 118 -4.48 1.76 -5.15
N VAL A 119 -4.70 0.81 -6.05
CA VAL A 119 -3.85 -0.36 -6.23
C VAL A 119 -3.59 -0.58 -7.72
N GLY A 120 -2.33 -0.83 -8.05
CA GLY A 120 -1.89 -1.28 -9.36
C GLY A 120 -1.07 -2.56 -9.23
N LEU A 121 -1.27 -3.50 -10.15
CA LEU A 121 -0.51 -4.75 -10.19
C LEU A 121 -0.10 -5.05 -11.63
N ALA A 122 1.20 -5.25 -11.85
CA ALA A 122 1.75 -5.63 -13.14
C ALA A 122 2.60 -6.89 -13.01
N THR A 123 2.46 -7.83 -13.96
CA THR A 123 3.27 -9.04 -14.00
C THR A 123 3.49 -9.57 -15.42
N ASP A 124 4.64 -10.20 -15.66
CA ASP A 124 4.91 -11.01 -16.86
C ASP A 124 4.85 -12.54 -16.57
N GLY A 125 4.37 -12.90 -15.38
CA GLY A 125 4.31 -14.27 -14.88
C GLY A 125 5.52 -14.71 -14.05
N ASN A 126 6.66 -14.03 -14.18
CA ASN A 126 7.89 -14.32 -13.42
C ASN A 126 8.26 -13.18 -12.48
N THR A 127 7.94 -11.94 -12.86
CA THR A 127 8.14 -10.72 -12.09
C THR A 127 6.81 -10.10 -11.75
N VAL A 128 6.70 -9.54 -10.55
CA VAL A 128 5.49 -8.91 -10.04
C VAL A 128 5.87 -7.57 -9.44
N PHE A 129 5.13 -6.54 -9.82
CA PHE A 129 5.11 -5.25 -9.14
C PHE A 129 3.70 -5.00 -8.59
N VAL A 130 3.62 -4.54 -7.34
CA VAL A 130 2.37 -4.04 -6.75
C VAL A 130 2.64 -2.63 -6.23
N VAL A 131 1.78 -1.70 -6.60
CA VAL A 131 1.84 -0.30 -6.18
C VAL A 131 0.57 0.01 -5.40
N GLY A 132 0.71 0.48 -4.16
CA GLY A 132 -0.40 1.02 -3.36
C GLY A 132 -0.25 2.52 -3.24
N GLN A 133 -1.26 3.29 -3.66
CA GLN A 133 -1.30 4.74 -3.50
C GLN A 133 -2.36 5.18 -2.50
N TYR A 134 -2.08 6.19 -1.69
CA TYR A 134 -2.90 6.58 -0.54
C TYR A 134 -3.22 8.07 -0.56
N LYS A 135 -4.46 8.42 -0.21
CA LYS A 135 -4.89 9.81 -0.08
C LYS A 135 -5.72 10.01 1.19
N PRO A 136 -5.45 11.07 1.99
CA PRO A 136 -4.22 11.85 2.01
C PRO A 136 -2.95 10.98 2.19
N ALA A 137 -1.82 11.49 1.74
CA ALA A 137 -0.52 10.84 1.87
C ALA A 137 -0.11 10.70 3.35
N GLY A 138 0.51 9.57 3.68
CA GLY A 138 1.09 9.32 4.99
C GLY A 138 2.53 9.81 5.09
N ASN A 139 3.23 9.37 6.14
CA ASN A 139 4.66 9.60 6.35
C ASN A 139 5.09 11.08 6.34
N MET A 140 4.17 11.98 6.71
CA MET A 140 4.44 13.41 6.80
C MET A 140 5.41 13.67 7.96
N ASN A 141 6.62 14.13 7.66
CA ASN A 141 7.68 14.38 8.63
C ASN A 141 7.50 15.72 9.37
N SER A 142 6.36 15.85 10.04
CA SER A 142 6.02 16.98 10.91
C SER A 142 5.89 16.51 12.35
N ALA A 143 6.30 17.36 13.30
CA ALA A 143 6.29 17.01 14.73
C ALA A 143 4.89 16.55 15.18
N GLY A 144 4.82 15.39 15.85
CA GLY A 144 3.57 14.85 16.36
C GLY A 144 2.69 14.10 15.36
N TYR A 145 3.07 14.00 14.07
CA TYR A 145 2.23 13.35 13.07
C TYR A 145 2.28 11.83 13.17
N PHE A 146 3.46 11.24 13.41
CA PHE A 146 3.60 9.79 13.53
C PHE A 146 2.88 9.28 14.77
N GLU A 147 2.99 9.98 15.90
CA GLU A 147 2.27 9.69 17.15
C GLU A 147 0.75 9.63 16.95
N LYS A 148 0.21 10.53 16.13
CA LYS A 148 -1.24 10.63 15.87
C LYS A 148 -1.74 9.61 14.86
N ASN A 149 -0.87 9.15 13.95
CA ASN A 149 -1.26 8.35 12.80
C ASN A 149 -0.80 6.89 12.84
N VAL A 150 0.21 6.56 13.63
CA VAL A 150 0.79 5.22 13.73
C VAL A 150 0.65 4.75 15.17
N LEU A 151 -0.54 4.24 15.50
CA LEU A 151 -0.88 3.80 16.85
C LEU A 151 -0.41 2.36 17.10
N PRO A 152 -0.13 1.95 18.34
CA PRO A 152 0.19 0.57 18.66
C PRO A 152 -1.00 -0.37 18.41
N LYS A 153 -0.75 -1.68 18.42
CA LYS A 153 -1.83 -2.66 18.37
C LYS A 153 -2.73 -2.51 19.60
N THR A 154 -4.05 -2.59 19.41
CA THR A 154 -4.97 -2.89 20.51
C THR A 154 -4.84 -4.36 20.88
N GLU A 155 -4.78 -4.63 22.18
CA GLU A 155 -4.94 -5.98 22.73
C GLU A 155 -6.35 -6.55 22.46
#